data_AF-A0A6I5ZIM7-F1
#
_entry.id   AF-A0A6I5ZIM7-F1
#
_cell.length_a   1.000
_cell.length_b   1.000
_cell.length_c   1.000
_cell.angle_alpha   90.00
_cell.angle_beta   90.00
_cell.angle_gamma   90.00
#
_symmetry.space_group_name_H-M   'P 1'
#
loop_
_entity.id
_entity.type
_entity.pdbx_description
1 polymer ?
#
loop_
_entity_poly.entity_id
_entity_poly.type
_entity_poly.pdbx_seq_one_letter_code
_entity_poly.pdbx_strand_id
1 'polypeptide(L)'
;MSEEKRATFRRGNERIAELLADPDTAARVETIRAEMAQADRAHAMGLAAIRQAAQLTQTELAQRMGIKQAAVSGLEAREDLLLSTLANYLAAAGATDVTITARLGDRTVEVALPAQLVDGA
;
A
#
# COMPACT_ATOMS: atom_id res chain seq x y z
N MET A 1 -52.32 -6.36 10.91
CA MET A 1 -51.14 -7.23 11.00
C MET A 1 -50.16 -6.75 9.94
N SER A 2 -49.09 -6.07 10.36
CA SER A 2 -48.03 -5.59 9.47
C SER A 2 -46.88 -6.59 9.52
N GLU A 3 -46.56 -7.24 8.40
CA GLU A 3 -45.35 -8.07 8.30
C GLU A 3 -44.12 -7.16 8.16
N GLU A 4 -43.23 -7.23 9.14
CA GLU A 4 -41.90 -6.64 9.11
C GLU A 4 -41.05 -7.26 8.00
N LYS A 5 -40.58 -6.42 7.06
CA LYS A 5 -39.52 -6.78 6.11
C LYS A 5 -38.22 -7.07 6.88
N ARG A 6 -37.97 -8.34 7.22
CA ARG A 6 -36.64 -8.79 7.68
C ARG A 6 -35.64 -8.63 6.54
N ALA A 7 -34.72 -7.66 6.67
CA ALA A 7 -33.61 -7.51 5.74
C ALA A 7 -32.68 -8.74 5.83
N THR A 8 -32.56 -9.50 4.74
CA THR A 8 -31.66 -10.65 4.66
C THR A 8 -30.22 -10.16 4.52
N PHE A 9 -29.33 -10.60 5.42
CA PHE A 9 -27.90 -10.34 5.31
C PHE A 9 -27.36 -10.95 4.00
N ARG A 10 -26.82 -10.10 3.12
CA ARG A 10 -26.09 -10.54 1.92
C ARG A 10 -24.61 -10.31 2.12
N ARG A 11 -23.78 -11.29 1.74
CA ARG A 11 -22.32 -11.12 1.77
C ARG A 11 -21.92 -10.07 0.72
N GLY A 12 -21.06 -9.13 1.11
CA GLY A 12 -20.64 -8.03 0.25
C GLY A 12 -20.02 -8.51 -1.09
N ASN A 13 -19.27 -9.61 -1.06
CA ASN A 13 -18.65 -10.17 -2.25
C ASN A 13 -19.67 -10.73 -3.26
N GLU A 14 -20.74 -11.37 -2.77
CA GLU A 14 -21.82 -11.89 -3.61
C GLU A 14 -22.60 -10.74 -4.25
N ARG A 15 -22.85 -9.67 -3.49
CA ARG A 15 -23.50 -8.46 -3.98
C ARG A 15 -22.68 -7.79 -5.09
N ILE A 16 -21.35 -7.75 -4.95
CA ILE A 16 -20.46 -7.20 -5.97
C ILE A 16 -20.46 -8.08 -7.23
N ALA A 17 -20.43 -9.41 -7.08
CA ALA A 17 -20.52 -10.32 -8.22
C ALA A 17 -21.83 -10.17 -9.00
N GLU A 18 -22.96 -10.01 -8.31
CA GLU A 18 -24.27 -9.72 -8.94
C GLU A 18 -24.25 -8.40 -9.73
N LEU A 19 -23.64 -7.35 -9.17
CA LEU A 19 -23.56 -6.04 -9.81
C LEU A 19 -22.62 -6.04 -11.02
N LEU A 20 -21.54 -6.82 -10.98
CA LEU A 20 -20.60 -6.98 -12.09
C LEU A 20 -21.12 -7.90 -13.21
N ALA A 21 -22.25 -8.59 -13.01
CA ALA A 21 -22.91 -9.34 -14.06
C ALA A 21 -23.61 -8.42 -15.08
N ASP A 22 -23.90 -7.17 -14.71
CA ASP A 22 -24.39 -6.14 -15.63
C ASP A 22 -23.21 -5.55 -16.43
N PRO A 23 -23.22 -5.64 -17.78
CA PRO A 23 -22.11 -5.18 -18.63
C PRO A 23 -21.77 -3.70 -18.46
N ASP A 24 -22.78 -2.85 -18.27
CA ASP A 24 -22.58 -1.40 -18.12
C ASP A 24 -21.92 -1.08 -16.77
N THR A 25 -22.35 -1.77 -15.71
CA THR A 25 -21.72 -1.67 -14.40
C THR A 25 -20.30 -2.23 -14.41
N ALA A 26 -20.06 -3.35 -15.08
CA ALA A 26 -18.72 -3.94 -15.22
C ALA A 26 -17.76 -3.00 -15.95
N ALA A 27 -18.19 -2.41 -17.07
CA ALA A 27 -17.39 -1.46 -17.85
C ALA A 27 -17.04 -0.20 -17.04
N ARG A 28 -18.01 0.35 -16.30
CA ARG A 28 -17.77 1.51 -15.42
C ARG A 28 -16.80 1.19 -14.29
N VAL A 29 -16.93 0.03 -13.66
CA VAL A 29 -16.00 -0.42 -12.62
C VAL A 29 -14.61 -0.65 -13.19
N GLU A 30 -14.49 -1.19 -14.41
CA GLU A 30 -13.20 -1.37 -15.07
C GLU A 30 -12.53 -0.04 -15.38
N THR A 31 -13.27 0.95 -15.91
CA THR A 31 -12.73 2.31 -16.13
C THR A 31 -12.27 2.93 -14.82
N ILE A 32 -13.09 2.87 -13.77
CA ILE A 32 -12.72 3.41 -12.44
C ILE A 32 -11.50 2.68 -11.88
N ARG A 33 -11.40 1.35 -12.04
CA ARG A 33 -10.23 0.56 -11.62
C ARG A 33 -8.99 0.93 -12.42
N ALA A 34 -9.11 1.16 -13.72
CA ALA A 34 -8.01 1.56 -14.59
C ALA A 34 -7.52 2.98 -14.26
N GLU A 35 -8.45 3.91 -14.01
CA GLU A 35 -8.18 5.29 -13.59
C GLU A 35 -7.54 5.32 -12.19
N MET A 36 -8.07 4.57 -11.23
CA MET A 36 -7.44 4.41 -9.90
C MET A 36 -6.07 3.75 -10.03
N ALA A 37 -5.91 2.67 -10.80
CA ALA A 37 -4.62 2.05 -11.03
C ALA A 37 -3.62 3.00 -11.74
N GLN A 38 -4.10 3.94 -12.57
CA GLN A 38 -3.25 4.93 -13.24
C GLN A 38 -2.88 6.11 -12.34
N ALA A 39 -3.81 6.59 -11.52
CA ALA A 39 -3.56 7.58 -10.48
C ALA A 39 -2.64 7.02 -9.39
N ASP A 40 -2.90 5.77 -8.98
CA ASP A 40 -2.05 4.98 -8.09
C ASP A 40 -0.69 4.79 -8.75
N ARG A 41 -0.55 4.40 -10.02
CA ARG A 41 0.79 4.26 -10.66
C ARG A 41 1.67 5.52 -10.62
N ALA A 42 1.09 6.72 -10.60
CA ALA A 42 1.84 7.97 -10.50
C ALA A 42 2.34 8.28 -9.07
N HIS A 43 1.75 7.66 -8.02
CA HIS A 43 2.12 7.86 -6.59
C HIS A 43 2.45 6.55 -5.83
N ALA A 44 2.26 5.38 -6.44
CA ALA A 44 2.25 4.04 -5.83
C ALA A 44 3.24 3.06 -6.47
N MET A 45 4.13 3.53 -7.35
CA MET A 45 5.48 2.93 -7.45
C MET A 45 6.35 3.27 -6.22
N GLY A 46 5.73 3.64 -5.11
CA GLY A 46 6.32 3.85 -3.79
C GLY A 46 6.37 2.58 -2.95
N LEU A 47 6.30 2.74 -1.63
CA LEU A 47 6.56 1.70 -0.64
C LEU A 47 5.82 0.37 -0.86
N ALA A 48 4.57 0.42 -1.30
CA ALA A 48 3.77 -0.79 -1.58
C ALA A 48 4.40 -1.69 -2.65
N ALA A 49 4.98 -1.10 -3.71
CA ALA A 49 5.65 -1.85 -4.77
C ALA A 49 6.92 -2.55 -4.24
N ILE A 50 7.66 -1.89 -3.35
CA ILE A 50 8.85 -2.46 -2.70
C ILE A 50 8.45 -3.65 -1.81
N ARG A 51 7.39 -3.50 -1.01
CA ARG A 51 6.85 -4.59 -0.19
C ARG A 51 6.36 -5.77 -1.04
N GLN A 52 5.67 -5.50 -2.14
CA GLN A 52 5.20 -6.54 -3.05
C GLN A 52 6.36 -7.26 -3.75
N ALA A 53 7.41 -6.54 -4.15
CA ALA A 53 8.64 -7.14 -4.69
C ALA A 53 9.33 -8.05 -3.66
N ALA A 54 9.26 -7.68 -2.38
CA ALA A 54 9.70 -8.50 -1.26
C ALA A 54 8.75 -9.67 -0.91
N GLN A 55 7.63 -9.84 -1.64
CA GLN A 55 6.61 -10.88 -1.44
C GLN A 55 5.96 -10.84 -0.04
N LEU A 56 5.78 -9.64 0.52
CA LEU A 56 5.19 -9.46 1.85
C LEU A 56 3.78 -8.88 1.78
N THR A 57 2.91 -9.34 2.66
CA THR A 57 1.64 -8.68 2.99
C THR A 57 1.88 -7.47 3.90
N GLN A 58 0.91 -6.55 3.96
CA GLN A 58 1.00 -5.41 4.88
C GLN A 58 1.07 -5.87 6.35
N THR A 59 0.46 -7.00 6.69
CA THR A 59 0.50 -7.58 8.05
C THR A 59 1.89 -8.11 8.39
N GLU A 60 2.53 -8.84 7.48
CA GLU A 60 3.88 -9.38 7.70
C GLU A 60 4.91 -8.25 7.82
N LEU A 61 4.80 -7.22 6.97
CA LEU A 61 5.67 -6.06 7.08
C LEU A 61 5.44 -5.31 8.41
N ALA A 62 4.19 -5.14 8.82
CA ALA A 62 3.85 -4.51 10.09
C ALA A 62 4.45 -5.27 11.29
N GLN A 63 4.40 -6.60 11.24
CA GLN A 63 5.01 -7.46 12.26
C GLN A 63 6.53 -7.26 12.31
N ARG A 64 7.21 -7.23 11.16
CA ARG A 64 8.67 -6.96 11.08
C ARG A 64 9.04 -5.58 11.61
N MET A 65 8.16 -4.60 11.43
CA MET A 65 8.35 -3.23 11.93
C MET A 65 7.89 -3.02 13.38
N GLY A 66 7.25 -4.01 14.02
CA GLY A 66 6.70 -3.86 15.38
C GLY A 66 5.51 -2.88 15.47
N ILE A 67 4.77 -2.68 14.38
CA ILE A 67 3.64 -1.74 14.30
C ILE A 67 2.34 -2.44 13.88
N LYS A 68 1.22 -1.71 13.90
CA LYS A 68 -0.08 -2.23 13.45
C LYS A 68 -0.16 -2.22 11.92
N GLN A 69 -0.85 -3.19 11.32
CA GLN A 69 -1.08 -3.23 9.86
C GLN A 69 -1.75 -1.95 9.32
N ALA A 70 -2.68 -1.36 10.09
CA ALA A 70 -3.28 -0.07 9.73
C ALA A 70 -2.24 1.07 9.63
N ALA A 71 -1.16 1.02 10.41
CA ALA A 71 -0.07 1.97 10.32
C ALA A 71 0.74 1.77 9.02
N VAL A 72 1.00 0.53 8.60
CA VAL A 72 1.64 0.23 7.30
C VAL A 72 0.79 0.72 6.13
N SER A 73 -0.52 0.45 6.16
CA SER A 73 -1.45 0.97 5.15
C SER A 73 -1.42 2.50 5.10
N GLY A 74 -1.42 3.16 6.26
CA GLY A 74 -1.26 4.61 6.36
C GLY A 74 0.09 5.13 5.86
N LEU A 75 1.18 4.38 6.05
CA LEU A 75 2.51 4.75 5.54
C LEU A 75 2.58 4.65 4.01
N GLU A 76 1.99 3.60 3.43
CA GLU A 76 1.94 3.40 1.98
C GLU A 76 1.09 4.44 1.25
N ALA A 77 0.13 5.06 1.95
CA ALA A 77 -0.76 6.07 1.40
C ALA A 77 -0.33 7.53 1.67
N ARG A 78 0.74 7.76 2.44
CA ARG A 78 1.20 9.11 2.81
C ARG A 78 2.14 9.69 1.74
N GLU A 79 1.98 10.99 1.48
CA GLU A 79 2.88 11.76 0.61
C GLU A 79 4.18 12.16 1.34
N ASP A 80 4.12 12.40 2.66
CA ASP A 80 5.26 12.80 3.48
C ASP A 80 5.60 11.75 4.55
N LEU A 81 6.89 11.42 4.66
CA LEU A 81 7.44 10.45 5.62
C LEU A 81 8.76 10.96 6.22
N LEU A 82 8.97 10.67 7.50
CA LEU A 82 10.29 10.82 8.10
C LEU A 82 11.27 9.86 7.41
N LEU A 83 12.49 10.32 7.14
CA LEU A 83 13.53 9.51 6.52
C LEU A 83 13.85 8.24 7.32
N SER A 84 13.79 8.31 8.66
CA SER A 84 13.95 7.14 9.53
C SER A 84 12.84 6.11 9.35
N THR A 85 11.59 6.56 9.19
CA THR A 85 10.45 5.67 8.93
C THR A 85 10.57 5.00 7.58
N LEU A 86 11.00 5.73 6.55
CA LEU A 86 11.29 5.18 5.23
C LEU A 86 12.41 4.14 5.30
N ALA A 87 13.52 4.46 5.97
CA ALA A 87 14.65 3.55 6.14
C ALA A 87 14.23 2.23 6.83
N ASN A 88 13.46 2.33 7.91
CA ASN A 88 12.98 1.17 8.65
C ASN A 88 11.99 0.34 7.85
N TYR A 89 11.11 0.98 7.07
CA TYR A 89 10.21 0.27 6.17
C TYR A 89 11.00 -0.55 5.13
N LEU A 90 11.96 0.09 4.47
CA LEU A 90 12.78 -0.54 3.43
C LEU A 90 13.60 -1.69 4.00
N ALA A 91 14.20 -1.52 5.17
CA ALA A 91 14.94 -2.57 5.86
C ALA A 91 14.04 -3.74 6.28
N ALA A 92 12.83 -3.47 6.79
CA ALA A 92 11.85 -4.51 7.12
C ALA A 92 11.34 -5.25 5.86
N ALA A 93 11.30 -4.56 4.71
CA ALA A 93 11.05 -5.16 3.40
C ALA A 93 12.27 -5.94 2.85
N GLY A 94 13.43 -5.89 3.51
CA GLY A 94 14.62 -6.65 3.15
C GLY A 94 15.63 -5.90 2.28
N ALA A 95 15.50 -4.58 2.14
CA ALA A 95 16.54 -3.77 1.51
C ALA A 95 17.79 -3.68 2.42
N THR A 96 18.96 -3.99 1.85
CA THR A 96 20.26 -3.97 2.56
C THR A 96 21.03 -2.68 2.34
N ASP A 97 20.91 -2.09 1.14
CA ASP A 97 21.71 -0.94 0.70
C ASP A 97 20.78 0.14 0.15
N VAL A 98 20.44 1.12 0.99
CA VAL A 98 19.54 2.23 0.62
C VAL A 98 20.33 3.53 0.60
N THR A 99 20.27 4.24 -0.52
CA THR A 99 20.94 5.52 -0.73
C THR A 99 19.97 6.57 -1.27
N ILE A 100 20.06 7.79 -0.75
CA ILE A 100 19.43 8.97 -1.31
C ILE A 100 20.43 9.62 -2.26
N THR A 101 19.99 9.88 -3.49
CA THR A 101 20.83 10.48 -4.52
C THR A 101 20.37 11.90 -4.83
N ALA A 102 21.26 12.87 -4.73
CA ALA A 102 21.02 14.26 -5.09
C ALA A 102 21.85 14.65 -6.32
N ARG A 103 21.20 15.25 -7.33
CA ARG A 103 21.89 15.75 -8.53
C ARG A 103 22.10 17.26 -8.45
N LEU A 104 23.36 17.69 -8.48
CA LEU A 104 23.80 19.08 -8.39
C LEU A 104 24.53 19.47 -9.69
N GLY A 105 23.76 19.89 -10.68
CA GLY A 105 24.26 20.08 -12.05
C GLY A 105 24.66 18.73 -12.66
N ASP A 106 25.94 18.60 -13.03
CA ASP A 106 26.52 17.36 -13.58
C ASP A 106 27.08 16.42 -12.50
N ARG A 107 26.97 16.79 -11.22
CA ARG A 107 27.46 15.99 -10.09
C ARG A 107 26.32 15.23 -9.43
N THR A 108 26.59 13.99 -9.06
CA THR A 108 25.70 13.15 -8.27
C THR A 108 26.33 12.93 -6.89
N VAL A 109 25.57 13.22 -5.84
CA VAL A 109 25.97 12.98 -4.44
C VAL A 109 25.07 11.91 -3.87
N GLU A 110 25.67 10.85 -3.36
CA GLU A 110 24.97 9.75 -2.70
C GLU A 110 25.13 9.87 -1.18
N VAL A 111 24.01 9.69 -0.48
CA VAL A 111 23.97 9.69 0.99
C VAL A 111 23.32 8.38 1.42
N ALA A 112 24.04 7.58 2.21
CA ALA A 112 23.49 6.37 2.79
C ALA A 112 22.33 6.70 3.74
N LEU A 113 21.26 5.91 3.68
CA LEU A 113 20.11 6.03 4.56
C LEU A 113 20.13 4.88 5.58
N PRO A 114 20.72 5.07 6.77
CA PRO A 114 20.82 4.01 7.77
C PRO A 114 19.45 3.72 8.37
N ALA A 115 19.06 2.44 8.40
CA ALA A 115 17.91 1.99 9.16
C ALA A 115 18.26 1.89 10.65
N GLN A 116 17.33 2.29 11.51
CA GLN A 116 17.37 2.06 12.93
C GLN A 116 16.28 1.03 13.24
N LEU A 117 16.55 -0.22 12.84
CA LEU A 117 15.70 -1.31 13.25
C LEU A 117 15.81 -1.43 14.77
N VAL A 118 14.69 -1.25 15.47
CA VAL A 118 14.59 -1.64 16.86
C VAL A 118 14.55 -3.16 16.87
N ASP A 119 15.63 -3.81 17.30
CA ASP A 119 15.62 -5.23 17.61
C ASP A 119 14.50 -5.48 18.63
N GLY A 120 13.53 -6.31 18.24
CA GLY A 120 12.43 -6.70 19.10
C GLY A 120 12.93 -7.54 20.28
N ALA A 121 12.63 -7.07 21.49
CA ALA A 121 12.69 -7.83 22.73
C ALA A 121 11.63 -8.94 22.79
#